data_AF-B1BR99-F1
#
_entry.id   AF-B1BR99-F1
#
_cell.length_a   1.000
_cell.length_b   1.000
_cell.length_c   1.000
_cell.angle_alpha   90.00
_cell.angle_beta   90.00
_cell.angle_gamma   90.00
#
_symmetry.space_group_name_H-M   'P 1'
#
loop_
_entity.id
_entity.type
_entity.pdbx_description
1 polymer ?
#
loop_
_entity_poly.entity_id
_entity_poly.type
_entity_poly.pdbx_seq_one_letter_code
_entity_poly.pdbx_strand_id
1 'polypeptide(L)'
;MNNNKCFKYAKMTLSDNLSVIIDADEYNYVSHYYNSLKEFRTDLVDSSCLDSESFKIVYGALIKQEYVQLDEALIEAKRAIGHTLGYIDYSNNSCILSDLVDLKIYRSNLEDRVPFAALIKTSLQFSEEPLKEKSLFTRYSNLTCMKNILNRQFILSCAYEFSAKDITKSNWTEYINNRKVLYVFKNIK
;
A
#
# COMPACT_ATOMS: atom_id res chain seq x y z
N MET A 1 -6.01 -30.83 11.22
CA MET A 1 -6.12 -29.97 10.02
C MET A 1 -6.24 -28.54 10.49
N ASN A 2 -5.10 -27.82 10.59
CA ASN A 2 -5.12 -26.41 11.00
C ASN A 2 -5.60 -25.55 9.83
N ASN A 3 -6.89 -25.23 9.82
CA ASN A 3 -7.44 -24.13 9.04
C ASN A 3 -7.00 -22.80 9.66
N ASN A 4 -5.69 -22.51 9.63
CA ASN A 4 -5.23 -21.14 9.80
C ASN A 4 -5.57 -20.39 8.52
N LYS A 5 -6.83 -19.93 8.43
CA LYS A 5 -7.16 -18.80 7.56
C LYS A 5 -6.38 -17.63 8.10
N CYS A 6 -5.21 -17.41 7.53
CA CYS A 6 -4.39 -16.26 7.86
C CYS A 6 -4.95 -15.11 7.03
N PHE A 7 -5.47 -14.10 7.71
CA PHE A 7 -6.15 -12.95 7.12
C PHE A 7 -5.15 -11.80 7.03
N LYS A 8 -5.04 -11.15 5.86
CA LYS A 8 -4.15 -9.99 5.68
C LYS A 8 -4.79 -8.70 6.17
N TYR A 9 -6.10 -8.56 5.95
CA TYR A 9 -6.88 -7.38 6.34
C TYR A 9 -7.90 -7.72 7.40
N ALA A 10 -8.13 -6.75 8.29
CA ALA A 10 -9.19 -6.77 9.27
C ALA A 10 -9.94 -5.43 9.29
N LYS A 11 -11.13 -5.43 9.87
CA LYS A 11 -11.91 -4.23 10.13
C LYS A 11 -11.63 -3.75 11.55
N MET A 12 -11.14 -2.53 11.69
CA MET A 12 -10.91 -1.86 12.97
C MET A 12 -11.98 -0.80 13.18
N THR A 13 -12.82 -0.98 14.19
CA THR A 13 -13.84 0.00 14.58
C THR A 13 -13.19 1.13 15.37
N LEU A 14 -13.29 2.36 14.86
CA LEU A 14 -12.80 3.57 15.54
C LEU A 14 -13.91 4.26 16.35
N SER A 15 -15.16 4.16 15.90
CA SER A 15 -16.36 4.59 16.60
C SER A 15 -17.58 3.82 16.07
N ASP A 16 -18.75 3.98 16.70
CA ASP A 16 -19.98 3.27 16.33
C ASP A 16 -20.34 3.38 14.84
N ASN A 17 -19.92 4.47 14.18
CA ASN A 17 -20.21 4.75 12.77
C ASN A 17 -18.97 4.78 11.87
N LEU A 18 -17.77 4.48 12.39
CA LEU A 18 -16.54 4.54 11.61
C LEU A 18 -15.71 3.28 11.82
N SER A 19 -15.45 2.61 10.71
CA SER A 19 -14.54 1.47 10.65
C SER A 19 -13.58 1.62 9.48
N VAL A 20 -12.35 1.19 9.69
CA VAL A 20 -11.29 1.21 8.69
C VAL A 20 -10.81 -0.21 8.42
N ILE A 21 -10.48 -0.49 7.17
CA ILE A 21 -9.72 -1.66 6.77
C ILE A 21 -8.25 -1.41 7.14
N ILE A 22 -7.68 -2.33 7.91
CA ILE A 22 -6.30 -2.28 8.40
C ILE A 22 -5.56 -3.57 8.04
N ASP A 23 -4.29 -3.44 7.65
CA ASP A 23 -3.39 -4.57 7.47
C ASP A 23 -3.01 -5.16 8.84
N ALA A 24 -2.82 -6.47 8.93
CA ALA A 24 -2.36 -7.14 10.15
C ALA A 24 -1.04 -6.56 10.70
N ASP A 25 -0.10 -6.19 9.83
CA ASP A 25 1.18 -5.60 10.23
C ASP A 25 0.99 -4.17 10.77
N GLU A 26 0.08 -3.41 10.18
CA GLU A 26 -0.27 -2.06 10.61
C GLU A 26 -1.08 -2.07 11.91
N TYR A 27 -1.94 -3.07 12.12
CA TYR A 27 -2.76 -3.19 13.33
C TYR A 27 -1.89 -3.26 14.58
N ASN A 28 -0.81 -4.02 14.54
CA ASN A 28 0.12 -4.12 15.66
C ASN A 28 0.77 -2.77 15.96
N TYR A 29 1.19 -2.04 14.92
CA TYR A 29 1.75 -0.70 15.04
C TYR A 29 0.74 0.30 15.64
N VAL A 30 -0.48 0.35 15.11
CA VAL A 30 -1.55 1.25 15.58
C VAL A 30 -1.95 0.92 17.01
N SER A 31 -2.11 -0.37 17.34
CA SER A 31 -2.48 -0.83 18.68
C SER A 31 -1.40 -0.49 19.71
N HIS A 32 -0.13 -0.63 19.35
CA HIS A 32 0.98 -0.23 20.22
C HIS A 32 0.94 1.26 20.52
N TYR A 33 0.70 2.09 19.49
CA TYR A 33 0.60 3.55 19.65
C TYR A 33 -0.49 3.96 20.65
N TYR A 34 -1.69 3.38 20.57
CA TYR A 34 -2.79 3.68 21.49
C TYR A 34 -2.50 3.26 22.94
N ASN A 35 -1.77 2.15 23.13
CA ASN A 35 -1.47 1.61 24.46
C ASN A 35 -0.24 2.26 25.11
N SER A 36 0.66 2.87 24.33
CA SER A 36 1.81 3.57 24.86
C SER A 36 1.44 5.01 25.27
N LEU A 37 1.39 5.29 26.59
CA LEU A 37 1.15 6.63 27.18
C LEU A 37 2.19 7.71 26.80
N LYS A 38 3.20 7.37 26.01
CA LYS A 38 4.19 8.31 25.46
C LYS A 38 3.85 8.51 24.00
N GLU A 39 3.56 9.76 23.61
CA GLU A 39 3.58 10.16 22.20
C GLU A 39 4.94 9.76 21.59
N PHE A 40 5.04 8.58 21.00
CA PHE A 40 6.14 8.23 20.12
C PHE A 40 5.97 9.09 18.86
N ARG A 41 6.51 10.31 18.93
CA ARG A 41 6.59 11.29 17.84
C ARG A 41 7.66 10.95 16.80
N THR A 42 8.36 9.84 16.95
CA THR A 42 9.23 9.35 15.91
C THR A 42 8.40 8.50 14.95
N ASP A 43 7.92 9.14 13.89
CA ASP A 43 7.79 8.42 12.63
C ASP A 43 9.15 7.76 12.39
N LEU A 44 9.20 6.44 12.41
CA LEU A 44 10.44 5.69 12.25
C LEU A 44 10.80 5.74 10.77
N VAL A 45 11.37 6.86 10.32
CA VAL A 45 11.66 7.09 8.91
C VAL A 45 13.04 6.57 8.60
N ASP A 46 13.11 5.51 7.80
CA ASP A 46 14.34 5.27 7.05
C ASP A 46 14.28 6.09 5.76
N SER A 47 14.96 7.24 5.76
CA SER A 47 15.09 8.11 4.59
C SER A 47 16.40 7.88 3.83
N SER A 48 17.22 6.91 4.24
CA SER A 48 18.61 6.80 3.78
C SER A 48 18.77 6.29 2.34
N CYS A 49 17.67 5.95 1.65
CA CYS A 49 17.73 5.07 0.49
C CYS A 49 16.97 5.53 -0.77
N LEU A 50 16.12 6.57 -0.75
CA LEU A 50 15.32 6.89 -1.94
C LEU A 50 16.15 7.38 -3.14
N ASP A 51 17.26 8.07 -2.94
CA ASP A 51 18.02 8.66 -4.07
C ASP A 51 18.75 7.61 -4.93
N SER A 52 19.13 6.46 -4.36
CA SER A 52 19.87 5.38 -5.05
C SER A 52 18.99 4.24 -5.58
N GLU A 53 17.68 4.28 -5.33
CA GLU A 53 16.76 3.20 -5.67
C GLU A 53 16.32 3.18 -7.14
N SER A 54 16.14 1.98 -7.69
CA SER A 54 15.69 1.79 -9.08
C SER A 54 14.16 1.85 -9.19
N PHE A 55 13.68 2.24 -10.37
CA PHE A 55 12.26 2.11 -10.71
C PHE A 55 11.85 0.64 -10.77
N LYS A 56 10.74 0.32 -10.12
CA LYS A 56 10.05 -0.97 -10.22
C LYS A 56 8.63 -0.74 -10.71
N ILE A 57 8.14 -1.66 -11.54
CA ILE A 57 6.72 -1.75 -11.86
C ILE A 57 6.10 -2.71 -10.86
N VAL A 58 5.19 -2.19 -10.03
CA VAL A 58 4.51 -2.94 -8.98
C VAL A 58 3.07 -3.20 -9.38
N TYR A 59 2.64 -4.46 -9.30
CA TYR A 59 1.24 -4.85 -9.53
C TYR A 59 0.54 -5.13 -8.21
N GLY A 60 -0.75 -4.82 -8.18
CA GLY A 60 -1.53 -4.92 -6.96
C GLY A 60 -3.01 -4.66 -7.14
N ALA A 61 -3.69 -4.52 -6.00
CA ALA A 61 -5.08 -4.12 -5.90
C ALA A 61 -5.18 -2.83 -5.08
N LEU A 62 -5.90 -1.85 -5.62
CA LEU A 62 -6.37 -0.71 -4.85
C LEU A 62 -7.65 -1.15 -4.16
N ILE A 63 -7.65 -1.15 -2.83
CA ILE A 63 -8.79 -1.54 -2.00
C ILE A 63 -9.34 -0.27 -1.36
N LYS A 64 -10.61 0.06 -1.60
CA LYS A 64 -11.23 1.25 -1.00
C LYS A 64 -11.57 1.01 0.47
N GLN A 65 -11.57 2.07 1.27
CA GLN A 65 -12.18 1.98 2.60
C GLN A 65 -13.71 1.84 2.50
N GLU A 66 -14.33 1.22 3.51
CA GLU A 66 -15.78 0.96 3.50
C GLU A 66 -16.62 2.25 3.41
N TYR A 67 -16.18 3.31 4.09
CA TYR A 67 -16.87 4.60 4.13
C TYR A 67 -16.60 5.51 2.91
N VAL A 68 -15.82 5.03 1.94
CA VAL A 68 -15.44 5.79 0.73
C VAL A 68 -16.06 5.13 -0.51
N GLN A 69 -16.55 5.95 -1.45
CA GLN A 69 -17.00 5.43 -2.74
C GLN A 69 -15.79 5.04 -3.61
N LEU A 70 -15.93 4.03 -4.47
CA LEU A 70 -14.79 3.59 -5.28
C LEU A 70 -14.24 4.74 -6.13
N ASP A 71 -15.09 5.53 -6.78
CA ASP A 71 -14.67 6.66 -7.60
C ASP A 71 -13.87 7.72 -6.82
N GLU A 72 -14.25 7.99 -5.57
CA GLU A 72 -13.50 8.90 -4.68
C GLU A 72 -12.11 8.33 -4.37
N ALA A 73 -12.03 7.05 -4.04
CA ALA A 73 -10.76 6.36 -3.82
C ALA A 73 -9.86 6.38 -5.07
N LEU A 74 -10.43 6.25 -6.27
CA LEU A 74 -9.69 6.35 -7.52
C LEU A 74 -9.16 7.77 -7.77
N ILE A 75 -9.94 8.80 -7.46
CA ILE A 75 -9.52 10.21 -7.55
C ILE A 75 -8.34 10.44 -6.61
N GLU A 76 -8.42 10.01 -5.35
CA GLU A 76 -7.32 10.18 -4.41
C GLU A 76 -6.06 9.38 -4.80
N ALA A 77 -6.23 8.18 -5.34
CA ALA A 77 -5.08 7.41 -5.83
C ALA A 77 -4.37 8.10 -7.00
N LYS A 78 -5.11 8.84 -7.84
CA LYS A 78 -4.51 9.70 -8.87
C LYS A 78 -3.83 10.94 -8.29
N ARG A 79 -4.39 11.54 -7.23
CA ARG A 79 -3.77 12.66 -6.50
C ARG A 79 -2.50 12.24 -5.77
N ALA A 80 -2.41 10.98 -5.34
CA ALA A 80 -1.22 10.44 -4.68
C ALA A 80 0.01 10.30 -5.62
N ILE A 81 -0.15 10.42 -6.95
CA ILE A 81 0.99 10.38 -7.88
C ILE A 81 1.93 11.56 -7.59
N GLY A 82 3.22 11.26 -7.44
CA GLY A 82 4.25 12.22 -7.05
C GLY A 82 4.44 12.36 -5.53
N HIS A 83 3.64 11.66 -4.72
CA HIS A 83 3.80 11.61 -3.28
C HIS A 83 4.59 10.38 -2.81
N THR A 84 5.19 10.50 -1.64
CA THR A 84 5.81 9.39 -0.92
C THR A 84 4.74 8.45 -0.37
N LEU A 85 5.00 7.16 -0.48
CA LEU A 85 4.30 6.05 0.13
C LEU A 85 5.07 5.57 1.37
N GLY A 86 4.34 5.07 2.37
CA GLY A 86 4.89 4.37 3.52
C GLY A 86 4.49 2.91 3.55
N TYR A 87 5.39 2.07 4.07
CA TYR A 87 5.17 0.68 4.42
C TYR A 87 5.57 0.46 5.88
N ILE A 88 4.68 -0.09 6.71
CA ILE A 88 5.03 -0.45 8.09
C ILE A 88 5.73 -1.81 8.10
N ASP A 89 7.00 -1.81 8.49
CA ASP A 89 7.70 -3.02 8.90
C ASP A 89 7.70 -3.09 10.43
N TYR A 90 6.66 -3.73 10.97
CA TYR A 90 6.48 -3.86 12.41
C TYR A 90 7.64 -4.64 13.06
N SER A 91 8.20 -5.62 12.35
CA SER A 91 9.28 -6.47 12.88
C SER A 91 10.56 -5.70 13.14
N ASN A 92 10.88 -4.75 12.27
CA ASN A 92 12.03 -3.86 12.39
C ASN A 92 11.69 -2.52 13.05
N ASN A 93 10.43 -2.34 13.48
CA ASN A 93 9.91 -1.09 14.01
C ASN A 93 10.30 0.10 13.11
N SER A 94 9.97 0.01 11.82
CA SER A 94 10.31 1.04 10.84
C SER A 94 9.17 1.29 9.85
N CYS A 95 9.19 2.49 9.27
CA CYS A 95 8.37 2.88 8.13
C CYS A 95 9.30 3.07 6.93
N ILE A 96 9.25 2.12 6.00
CA ILE A 96 10.05 2.15 4.78
C ILE A 96 9.34 3.04 3.78
N LEU A 97 10.07 4.00 3.22
CA LEU A 97 9.54 4.95 2.25
C LEU A 97 9.70 4.45 0.82
N SER A 98 8.83 4.92 -0.06
CA SER A 98 8.88 4.66 -1.50
C SER A 98 8.22 5.83 -2.21
N ASP A 99 8.60 6.16 -3.45
CA ASP A 99 7.93 7.23 -4.20
C ASP A 99 6.97 6.66 -5.24
N LEU A 100 5.71 7.10 -5.22
CA LEU A 100 4.74 6.77 -6.26
C LEU A 100 4.95 7.69 -7.46
N VAL A 101 5.59 7.18 -8.51
CA VAL A 101 6.02 7.99 -9.65
C VAL A 101 4.90 8.13 -10.68
N ASP A 102 4.16 7.03 -10.91
CA ASP A 102 3.02 6.97 -11.82
C ASP A 102 2.12 5.77 -11.47
N LEU A 103 0.86 5.80 -11.92
CA LEU A 103 -0.15 4.79 -11.61
C LEU A 103 -1.12 4.58 -12.77
N LYS A 104 -1.21 3.34 -13.25
CA LYS A 104 -2.20 2.88 -14.22
C LYS A 104 -3.24 1.99 -13.53
N ILE A 105 -4.48 2.45 -13.53
CA ILE A 105 -5.63 1.75 -12.93
C ILE A 105 -6.42 1.07 -14.03
N TYR A 106 -6.87 -0.16 -13.77
CA TYR A 106 -7.66 -0.96 -14.69
C TYR A 106 -9.12 -1.01 -14.23
N ARG A 107 -10.03 -1.26 -15.18
CA ARG A 107 -11.44 -1.49 -14.85
C ARG A 107 -11.59 -2.82 -14.09
N SER A 108 -12.48 -2.81 -13.11
CA SER A 108 -12.90 -3.98 -12.32
C SER A 108 -14.43 -4.02 -12.30
N ASN A 109 -14.98 -5.22 -12.17
CA ASN A 109 -16.41 -5.40 -11.87
C ASN A 109 -16.66 -5.53 -10.37
N LEU A 110 -15.62 -5.41 -9.53
CA LEU A 110 -15.74 -5.43 -8.07
C LEU A 110 -15.94 -4.00 -7.56
N GLU A 111 -16.83 -3.84 -6.59
CA GLU A 111 -17.20 -2.54 -6.01
C GLU A 111 -16.17 -2.04 -4.98
N ASP A 112 -15.36 -2.94 -4.42
CA ASP A 112 -14.45 -2.68 -3.31
C ASP A 112 -12.97 -2.59 -3.72
N ARG A 113 -12.61 -3.09 -4.91
CA ARG A 113 -11.22 -3.10 -5.37
C ARG A 113 -11.03 -3.11 -6.89
N VAL A 114 -9.92 -2.51 -7.32
CA VAL A 114 -9.51 -2.46 -8.74
C VAL A 114 -8.06 -2.89 -8.94
N PRO A 115 -7.71 -3.52 -10.08
CA PRO A 115 -6.32 -3.80 -10.42
C PRO A 115 -5.55 -2.52 -10.72
N PHE A 116 -4.27 -2.51 -10.37
CA PHE A 116 -3.36 -1.46 -10.81
C PHE A 116 -1.99 -2.01 -11.22
N ALA A 117 -1.28 -1.19 -12.00
CA ALA A 117 0.17 -1.23 -12.14
C ALA A 117 0.72 0.15 -11.76
N ALA A 118 1.74 0.21 -10.91
CA ALA A 118 2.35 1.44 -10.43
C ALA A 118 3.83 1.46 -10.77
N LEU A 119 4.34 2.61 -11.15
CA LEU A 119 5.77 2.87 -11.19
C LEU A 119 6.19 3.40 -9.83
N ILE A 120 7.03 2.66 -9.11
CA ILE A 120 7.46 3.02 -7.75
C ILE A 120 8.99 3.05 -7.70
N LYS A 121 9.56 4.08 -7.08
CA LYS A 121 10.97 4.09 -6.68
C LYS A 121 11.05 3.52 -5.26
N THR A 122 11.62 2.33 -5.11
CA THR A 122 11.54 1.56 -3.85
C THR A 122 12.64 0.52 -3.71
N SER A 123 13.11 0.30 -2.47
CA SER A 123 13.94 -0.85 -2.05
C SER A 123 13.11 -2.06 -1.65
N LEU A 124 11.79 -1.90 -1.45
CA LEU A 124 10.91 -2.99 -1.05
C LEU A 124 10.95 -4.12 -2.08
N GLN A 125 10.94 -5.35 -1.57
CA GLN A 125 10.74 -6.54 -2.37
C GLN A 125 9.28 -6.99 -2.26
N PHE A 126 8.61 -7.23 -3.38
CA PHE A 126 7.23 -7.70 -3.42
C PHE A 126 7.17 -9.20 -3.72
N SER A 127 6.20 -9.91 -3.13
CA SER A 127 6.02 -11.35 -3.31
C SER A 127 4.55 -11.69 -3.60
N GLU A 128 4.35 -12.55 -4.59
CA GLU A 128 3.03 -13.04 -5.00
C GLU A 128 2.51 -14.13 -4.07
N GLU A 129 3.35 -14.57 -3.11
CA GLU A 129 2.91 -15.49 -2.09
C GLU A 129 1.74 -14.89 -1.31
N PRO A 130 0.66 -15.67 -1.10
CA PRO A 130 -0.46 -15.22 -0.30
C PRO A 130 0.02 -14.64 1.03
N LEU A 131 -0.52 -13.48 1.43
CA LEU A 131 -0.26 -12.80 2.71
C LEU A 131 1.12 -12.14 2.85
N LYS A 132 2.02 -12.29 1.88
CA LYS A 132 3.29 -11.53 1.81
C LYS A 132 3.18 -10.23 1.01
N GLU A 133 1.97 -9.90 0.58
CA GLU A 133 1.66 -8.60 -0.01
C GLU A 133 1.95 -7.46 0.99
N LYS A 134 2.33 -6.31 0.46
CA LYS A 134 2.67 -5.12 1.24
C LYS A 134 1.59 -4.07 1.05
N SER A 135 1.00 -3.63 2.15
CA SER A 135 0.09 -2.50 2.16
C SER A 135 0.87 -1.20 2.18
N LEU A 136 0.81 -0.44 1.09
CA LEU A 136 1.38 0.90 1.01
C LEU A 136 0.28 1.94 1.23
N PHE A 137 0.60 2.99 1.97
CA PHE A 137 -0.28 4.14 2.20
C PHE A 137 0.39 5.44 1.77
N THR A 138 -0.39 6.41 1.29
CA THR A 138 0.13 7.74 0.97
C THR A 138 0.58 8.45 2.25
N ARG A 139 1.78 9.01 2.22
CA ARG A 139 2.37 9.70 3.35
C ARG A 139 2.29 11.22 3.17
N TYR A 140 1.51 11.86 4.02
CA TYR A 140 1.52 13.32 4.16
C TYR A 140 2.49 13.71 5.28
N SER A 141 3.47 14.57 4.95
CA SER A 141 4.57 14.93 5.84
C SER A 141 4.14 15.66 7.13
N ASN A 142 2.95 16.27 7.11
CA ASN A 142 2.34 16.91 8.27
C ASN A 142 1.57 15.96 9.18
N LEU A 143 1.48 14.67 8.83
CA LEU A 143 0.78 13.63 9.58
C LEU A 143 1.75 12.52 9.99
N THR A 144 1.52 11.94 11.18
CA THR A 144 2.26 10.74 11.62
C THR A 144 1.85 9.52 10.78
N CYS A 145 2.66 8.46 10.79
CA CYS A 145 2.34 7.21 10.09
C CYS A 145 0.97 6.66 10.51
N MET A 146 0.69 6.64 11.82
CA MET A 146 -0.62 6.24 12.34
C MET A 146 -1.74 7.10 11.76
N LYS A 147 -1.60 8.43 11.75
CA LYS A 147 -2.64 9.32 11.19
C LYS A 147 -2.81 9.09 9.70
N ASN A 148 -1.74 8.86 8.94
CA ASN A 148 -1.85 8.53 7.52
C ASN A 148 -2.61 7.20 7.31
N ILE A 149 -2.31 6.15 8.09
CA ILE A 149 -2.99 4.86 8.02
C ILE A 149 -4.49 4.98 8.33
N LEU A 150 -4.85 5.69 9.42
CA LEU A 150 -6.24 5.79 9.86
C LEU A 150 -7.11 6.71 9.00
N ASN A 151 -6.51 7.65 8.25
CA ASN A 151 -7.24 8.59 7.40
C ASN A 151 -7.16 8.26 5.90
N ARG A 152 -6.46 7.19 5.50
CA ARG A 152 -6.33 6.82 4.09
C ARG A 152 -7.69 6.46 3.51
N GLN A 153 -7.94 6.84 2.26
CA GLN A 153 -9.18 6.47 1.56
C GLN A 153 -9.10 5.12 0.85
N PHE A 154 -7.88 4.62 0.64
CA PHE A 154 -7.60 3.36 -0.01
C PHE A 154 -6.31 2.73 0.53
N ILE A 155 -6.14 1.45 0.23
CA ILE A 155 -4.93 0.67 0.47
C ILE A 155 -4.36 0.30 -0.89
N LEU A 156 -3.05 0.48 -1.09
CA LEU A 156 -2.33 -0.14 -2.20
C LEU A 156 -1.78 -1.48 -1.73
N SER A 157 -2.52 -2.56 -1.99
CA SER A 157 -2.03 -3.93 -1.75
C SER A 157 -1.10 -4.32 -2.88
N CYS A 158 0.20 -4.41 -2.59
CA CYS A 158 1.25 -4.66 -3.58
C CYS A 158 1.83 -6.08 -3.42
N ALA A 159 1.78 -6.88 -4.49
CA ALA A 159 2.16 -8.30 -4.43
C ALA A 159 3.15 -8.75 -5.51
N TYR A 160 3.43 -7.95 -6.54
CA TYR A 160 4.43 -8.34 -7.55
C TYR A 160 5.26 -7.16 -7.99
N GLU A 161 6.52 -7.42 -8.28
CA GLU A 161 7.42 -6.45 -8.91
C GLU A 161 8.02 -6.97 -10.21
N PHE A 162 8.22 -6.04 -11.13
CA PHE A 162 9.05 -6.20 -12.30
C PHE A 162 10.08 -5.07 -12.33
N SER A 163 11.35 -5.44 -12.54
CA SER A 163 12.47 -4.50 -12.64
C SER A 163 13.24 -4.78 -13.93
N ALA A 164 13.56 -3.72 -14.66
CA ALA A 164 14.48 -3.77 -15.80
C ALA A 164 15.32 -2.48 -15.80
N LYS A 165 16.54 -2.55 -16.34
CA LYS A 165 17.55 -1.47 -16.23
C LYS A 165 17.13 -0.16 -16.92
N ASP A 166 16.27 -0.29 -17.92
CA ASP A 166 15.83 0.75 -18.85
C ASP A 166 14.43 1.28 -18.54
N ILE A 167 13.83 0.88 -17.42
CA ILE A 167 12.53 1.43 -16.98
C ILE A 167 12.71 2.89 -16.56
N THR A 168 11.90 3.74 -17.14
CA THR A 168 11.82 5.18 -16.88
C THR A 168 10.37 5.61 -16.75
N LYS A 169 10.15 6.83 -16.23
CA LYS A 169 8.83 7.45 -16.18
C LYS A 169 8.14 7.54 -17.54
N SER A 170 8.87 7.63 -18.65
CA SER A 170 8.28 7.77 -19.99
C SER A 170 7.95 6.45 -20.68
N ASN A 171 8.65 5.36 -20.40
CA ASN A 171 8.48 4.08 -21.13
C ASN A 171 7.90 2.94 -20.27
N TRP A 172 7.74 3.10 -18.95
CA TRP A 172 7.37 1.99 -18.06
C TRP A 172 6.08 1.26 -18.48
N THR A 173 5.12 1.97 -19.08
CA THR A 173 3.85 1.38 -19.48
C THR A 173 3.99 0.29 -20.57
N GLU A 174 5.07 0.32 -21.34
CA GLU A 174 5.40 -0.66 -22.38
C GLU A 174 5.81 -2.02 -21.79
N TYR A 175 6.33 -2.02 -20.57
CA TYR A 175 6.74 -3.22 -19.85
C TYR A 175 5.59 -3.88 -19.08
N ILE A 176 4.40 -3.27 -19.08
CA ILE A 176 3.27 -3.82 -18.31
C ILE A 176 2.73 -5.09 -18.95
N ASN A 177 2.82 -6.19 -18.21
CA ASN A 177 2.16 -7.43 -18.58
C ASN A 177 0.73 -7.46 -18.03
N ASN A 178 -0.25 -7.10 -18.88
CA ASN A 178 -1.67 -7.06 -18.50
C ASN A 178 -2.21 -8.40 -17.96
N ARG A 179 -1.73 -9.54 -18.49
CA ARG A 179 -2.14 -10.86 -17.98
C ARG A 179 -1.66 -11.06 -16.54
N LYS A 180 -0.45 -10.61 -16.23
CA LYS A 180 0.13 -10.66 -14.90
C LYS A 180 -0.58 -9.72 -13.92
N VAL A 181 -0.93 -8.50 -14.34
CA VAL A 181 -1.75 -7.56 -13.53
C VAL A 181 -3.04 -8.24 -13.06
N LEU A 182 -3.78 -8.84 -13.97
CA LEU A 182 -5.04 -9.52 -13.64
C LEU A 182 -4.83 -10.78 -12.78
N TYR A 183 -3.74 -11.52 -13.00
CA TYR A 183 -3.38 -12.66 -12.17
C TYR A 183 -3.11 -12.23 -10.72
N VAL A 184 -2.27 -11.22 -10.52
CA VAL A 184 -1.92 -10.70 -9.19
C VAL A 184 -3.16 -10.20 -8.46
N PHE A 185 -3.96 -9.37 -9.13
CA PHE A 185 -5.23 -8.85 -8.59
C PHE A 185 -6.19 -9.94 -8.09
N LYS A 186 -6.32 -11.06 -8.82
CA LYS A 186 -7.21 -12.17 -8.43
C LYS A 186 -6.73 -12.94 -7.19
N ASN A 187 -5.44 -12.85 -6.87
CA ASN A 187 -4.84 -13.57 -5.75
C ASN A 187 -4.78 -12.73 -4.46
N ILE A 188 -4.93 -11.40 -4.56
CA ILE A 188 -5.13 -10.52 -3.41
C ILE A 188 -6.55 -10.75 -2.87
N LYS A 189 -6.65 -11.08 -1.58
CA LYS A 189 -7.91 -11.50 -0.95
C LYS A 189 -8.41 -10.53 0.09
#